data_AF-A0A3E1B4X2-F1
#
_entry.id   AF-A0A3E1B4X2-F1
#
_cell.length_a   1.000
_cell.length_b   1.000
_cell.length_c   1.000
_cell.angle_alpha   90.00
_cell.angle_beta   90.00
_cell.angle_gamma   90.00
#
_symmetry.space_group_name_H-M   'P 1'
#
loop_
_entity.id
_entity.type
_entity.pdbx_description
1 polymer ?
#
loop_
_entity_poly.entity_id
_entity_poly.type
_entity_poly.pdbx_seq_one_letter_code
_entity_poly.pdbx_strand_id
1 'polypeptide(L)'
;MGFGRRPTTDFGTVVFHWLTVAAVVWLLVTGLRIASDDPTSRWLALLDPVLQMNQLWLSHLLGGSILTCVSAAYISYMNRGAITRRVQLDRNRIFRLLTAQANWPTVNIVLYWLLYIALSVTIVSGWLLLDGLNLTILHLHFYVSLGVILFVPFHLWVQLRIGGVNQLMRVFRPAPLTKPAPALDLAELVADLLQAQKRERSKPTSGFRAPGRHSKDPDDDN
;
A
#
# COMPACT_ATOMS: atom_id res chain seq x y z
N MET A 1 -26.81 -9.17 -6.53
CA MET A 1 -25.90 -8.28 -5.77
C MET A 1 -24.74 -9.12 -5.24
N GLY A 2 -23.60 -9.10 -5.93
CA GLY A 2 -22.42 -9.84 -5.48
C GLY A 2 -21.79 -9.14 -4.29
N PHE A 3 -21.73 -9.79 -3.13
CA PHE A 3 -20.89 -9.37 -2.02
C PHE A 3 -19.43 -9.46 -2.47
N GLY A 4 -18.92 -8.37 -3.06
CA GLY A 4 -17.51 -8.22 -3.34
C GLY A 4 -16.74 -8.42 -2.05
N ARG A 5 -15.96 -9.51 -1.98
CA ARG A 5 -15.07 -9.80 -0.85
C ARG A 5 -14.25 -8.54 -0.58
N ARG A 6 -14.45 -7.94 0.59
CA ARG A 6 -13.67 -6.77 1.02
C ARG A 6 -12.18 -7.15 0.91
N PRO A 7 -11.33 -6.33 0.27
CA PRO A 7 -9.92 -6.63 0.20
C PRO A 7 -9.37 -6.78 1.62
N THR A 8 -8.87 -7.98 1.95
CA THR A 8 -8.23 -8.29 3.21
C THR A 8 -6.73 -8.04 3.08
N THR A 9 -6.09 -7.55 4.14
CA THR A 9 -4.63 -7.39 4.20
C THR A 9 -4.01 -8.78 4.26
N ASP A 10 -3.04 -9.04 3.38
CA ASP A 10 -2.35 -10.31 3.34
C ASP A 10 -1.41 -10.50 4.54
N PHE A 11 -1.25 -11.75 4.96
CA PHE A 11 -0.39 -12.13 6.09
C PHE A 11 1.04 -11.58 5.97
N GLY A 12 1.66 -11.69 4.79
CA GLY A 12 3.02 -11.19 4.57
C GLY A 12 3.14 -9.70 4.83
N THR A 13 2.21 -8.89 4.29
CA THR A 13 2.18 -7.44 4.54
C THR A 13 1.99 -7.11 6.02
N VAL A 14 1.15 -7.86 6.75
CA VAL A 14 0.99 -7.66 8.20
C VAL A 14 2.29 -7.92 8.95
N VAL A 15 2.99 -9.02 8.64
CA VAL A 15 4.27 -9.38 9.28
C VAL A 15 5.34 -8.33 8.99
N PHE A 16 5.54 -7.97 7.72
CA PHE A 16 6.53 -6.95 7.34
C PHE A 16 6.21 -5.58 7.95
N HIS A 17 4.93 -5.23 8.07
CA HIS A 17 4.51 -4.00 8.74
C HIS A 17 4.91 -4.00 10.21
N TRP A 18 4.58 -5.04 10.99
CA TRP A 18 4.92 -5.09 12.40
C TRP A 18 6.42 -5.20 12.67
N LEU A 19 7.17 -5.90 11.82
CA LEU A 19 8.63 -5.91 11.90
C LEU A 19 9.21 -4.50 11.65
N THR A 20 8.67 -3.78 10.66
CA THR A 20 9.07 -2.40 10.38
C THR A 20 8.72 -1.49 11.55
N VAL A 21 7.51 -1.60 12.11
CA VAL A 21 7.07 -0.82 13.29
C VAL A 21 8.00 -1.07 14.47
N ALA A 22 8.29 -2.33 14.80
CA ALA A 22 9.18 -2.68 15.90
C ALA A 22 10.59 -2.11 15.69
N ALA A 23 11.16 -2.25 14.49
CA ALA A 23 12.47 -1.72 14.15
C ALA A 23 12.51 -0.19 14.22
N VAL A 24 11.50 0.50 13.67
CA VAL A 24 11.40 1.97 13.71
C VAL A 24 11.25 2.47 15.14
N VAL A 25 10.38 1.86 15.95
CA VAL A 25 10.24 2.24 17.36
C VAL A 25 11.56 2.08 18.10
N TRP A 26 12.25 0.95 17.91
CA TRP A 26 13.55 0.70 18.53
C TRP A 26 14.62 1.72 18.11
N LEU A 27 14.68 2.02 16.80
CA LEU A 27 15.61 3.00 16.24
C LEU A 27 15.32 4.42 16.71
N LEU A 28 14.05 4.80 16.85
CA LEU A 28 13.67 6.12 17.36
C LEU A 28 14.03 6.25 18.84
N VAL A 29 13.79 5.23 19.65
CA VAL A 29 14.17 5.21 21.08
C VAL A 29 15.68 5.35 21.24
N THR A 30 16.44 4.50 20.55
CA THR A 30 17.92 4.53 20.62
C THR A 30 18.49 5.82 20.01
N GLY A 31 17.93 6.31 18.91
CA GLY A 31 18.38 7.53 18.23
C GLY A 31 18.07 8.82 19.01
N LEU A 32 16.88 8.93 19.62
CA LEU A 32 16.54 10.06 20.49
C LEU A 32 17.44 10.11 21.71
N ARG A 33 17.85 8.95 22.25
CA ARG A 33 18.81 8.92 23.36
C ARG A 33 20.21 9.37 22.93
N ILE A 34 20.68 8.92 21.76
CA ILE A 34 21.95 9.40 21.20
C ILE A 34 21.90 10.92 20.98
N ALA A 35 20.78 11.43 20.50
CA ALA A 35 20.58 12.87 20.30
C ALA A 35 20.48 13.66 21.62
N SER A 36 20.04 13.05 22.73
CA SER A 36 19.95 13.74 24.02
C SER A 36 21.30 14.02 24.67
N ASP A 37 22.38 13.33 24.23
CA ASP A 37 23.75 13.63 24.64
C ASP A 37 24.31 14.92 23.99
N ASP A 38 23.62 15.51 23.01
CA ASP A 38 24.01 16.76 22.38
C ASP A 38 23.64 17.98 23.25
N PRO A 39 24.59 18.88 23.58
CA PRO A 39 24.32 20.11 24.33
C PRO A 39 23.23 21.01 23.75
N THR A 40 22.99 20.94 22.43
CA THR A 40 21.96 21.75 21.74
C THR A 40 20.55 21.17 21.90
N SER A 41 20.44 19.90 22.28
CA SER A 41 19.18 19.16 22.38
C SER A 41 18.80 18.83 23.83
N ARG A 42 19.22 19.66 24.80
CA ARG A 42 18.98 19.50 26.25
C ARG A 42 17.52 19.24 26.65
N TRP A 43 16.54 19.69 25.86
CA TRP A 43 15.13 19.41 26.13
C TRP A 43 14.80 17.91 26.08
N LEU A 44 15.59 17.09 25.37
CA LEU A 44 15.46 15.64 25.32
C LEU A 44 15.91 14.94 26.61
N ALA A 45 16.66 15.62 27.50
CA ALA A 45 17.09 15.05 28.78
C ALA A 45 15.92 14.68 29.71
N LEU A 46 14.72 15.21 29.44
CA LEU A 46 13.48 14.78 30.11
C LEU A 46 13.15 13.29 29.90
N LEU A 47 13.72 12.66 28.87
CA LEU A 47 13.49 11.25 28.53
C LEU A 47 14.54 10.30 29.16
N ASP A 48 15.57 10.83 29.83
CA ASP A 48 16.68 10.05 30.40
C ASP A 48 16.26 8.90 31.34
N PRO A 49 15.19 9.01 32.16
CA PRO A 49 14.74 7.91 33.01
C PRO A 49 14.21 6.68 32.24
N VAL A 50 13.68 6.90 31.03
CA VAL A 50 13.11 5.84 30.18
C VAL A 50 14.15 5.28 29.22
N LEU A 51 15.21 6.04 28.94
CA LEU A 51 16.21 5.76 27.91
C LEU A 51 17.54 5.22 28.47
N GLN A 52 17.53 4.52 29.60
CA GLN A 52 18.73 3.88 30.15
C GLN A 52 19.02 2.58 29.39
N MET A 53 19.90 2.65 28.38
CA MET A 53 20.37 1.46 27.67
C MET A 53 21.89 1.41 27.63
N ASN A 54 22.44 0.23 27.90
CA ASN A 54 23.86 -0.05 27.67
C ASN A 54 24.10 -0.27 26.17
N GLN A 55 25.21 0.24 25.64
CA GLN A 55 25.60 0.08 24.23
C GLN A 55 24.58 0.61 23.19
N LEU A 56 24.15 1.86 23.37
CA LEU A 56 23.20 2.55 22.50
C LEU A 56 23.59 2.51 21.01
N TRP A 57 24.86 2.79 20.71
CA TRP A 57 25.35 2.85 19.34
C TRP A 57 25.25 1.51 18.62
N LEU A 58 25.72 0.42 19.25
CA LEU A 58 25.60 -0.93 18.69
C LEU A 58 24.14 -1.34 18.51
N SER A 59 23.29 -1.04 19.50
CA SER A 59 21.86 -1.34 19.45
C SER A 59 21.14 -0.60 18.32
N HIS A 60 21.52 0.66 18.07
CA HIS A 60 21.00 1.46 16.97
C HIS A 60 21.43 0.90 15.62
N LEU A 61 22.71 0.55 15.46
CA LEU A 61 23.21 -0.05 14.23
C LEU A 61 22.58 -1.41 13.92
N LEU A 62 22.40 -2.25 14.94
CA LEU A 62 21.74 -3.54 14.77
C LEU A 62 20.27 -3.34 14.36
N GLY A 63 19.57 -2.39 14.99
CA GLY A 63 18.21 -2.00 14.59
C GLY A 63 18.15 -1.50 13.15
N GLY A 64 19.13 -0.70 12.72
CA GLY A 64 19.22 -0.15 11.37
C GLY A 64 19.48 -1.25 10.33
N SER A 65 20.32 -2.21 10.68
CA SER A 65 20.59 -3.40 9.86
C SER A 65 19.34 -4.26 9.69
N ILE A 66 18.59 -4.49 10.77
CA ILE A 66 17.31 -5.21 10.74
C ILE A 66 16.31 -4.46 9.85
N LEU A 67 16.14 -3.14 10.03
CA LEU A 67 15.23 -2.34 9.20
C LEU A 67 15.61 -2.40 7.72
N THR A 68 16.90 -2.35 7.41
CA THR A 68 17.42 -2.48 6.03
C THR A 68 17.06 -3.83 5.43
N CYS A 69 17.31 -4.93 6.18
CA CYS A 69 16.99 -6.28 5.74
C CYS A 69 15.47 -6.48 5.55
N VAL A 70 14.66 -6.01 6.49
CA VAL A 70 13.19 -6.07 6.42
C VAL A 70 12.67 -5.31 5.21
N SER A 71 13.24 -4.15 4.92
CA SER A 71 12.88 -3.32 3.75
C SER A 71 13.25 -4.01 2.44
N ALA A 72 14.46 -4.56 2.32
CA ALA A 72 14.89 -5.33 1.14
C ALA A 72 14.05 -6.60 0.92
N ALA A 73 13.73 -7.31 2.01
CA ALA A 73 12.86 -8.48 1.98
C ALA A 73 11.43 -8.13 1.55
N TYR A 74 10.89 -7.01 2.04
CA TYR A 74 9.56 -6.53 1.66
C TYR A 74 9.48 -6.13 0.19
N ILE A 75 10.48 -5.43 -0.34
CA ILE A 75 10.58 -5.12 -1.78
C ILE A 75 10.59 -6.41 -2.61
N SER A 76 11.40 -7.40 -2.19
CA SER A 76 11.50 -8.70 -2.85
C SER A 76 10.16 -9.46 -2.82
N TYR A 77 9.47 -9.43 -1.68
CA TYR A 77 8.14 -10.00 -1.51
C TYR A 77 7.10 -9.33 -2.43
N MET A 78 7.08 -7.99 -2.50
CA MET A 78 6.17 -7.25 -3.37
C MET A 78 6.39 -7.58 -4.85
N ASN A 79 7.65 -7.66 -5.28
CA ASN A 79 8.02 -7.97 -6.67
C ASN A 79 7.57 -9.38 -7.07
N ARG A 80 7.73 -10.36 -6.17
CA ARG A 80 7.31 -11.76 -6.42
C ARG A 80 5.79 -11.96 -6.30
N GLY A 81 5.13 -11.21 -5.43
CA GLY A 81 3.69 -11.34 -5.17
C GLY A 81 2.76 -10.58 -6.14
N ALA A 82 3.31 -9.81 -7.09
CA ALA A 82 2.56 -8.92 -7.99
C ALA A 82 1.63 -7.92 -7.26
N ILE A 83 1.98 -7.54 -6.03
CA ILE A 83 1.20 -6.61 -5.17
C ILE A 83 1.54 -5.14 -5.48
N THR A 84 2.54 -4.90 -6.34
CA THR A 84 3.04 -3.58 -6.73
C THR A 84 1.95 -2.62 -7.20
N ARG A 85 0.89 -3.10 -7.84
CA ARG A 85 -0.28 -2.28 -8.24
C ARG A 85 -0.95 -1.54 -7.07
N ARG A 86 -0.84 -2.03 -5.82
CA ARG A 86 -1.41 -1.36 -4.64
C ARG A 86 -0.64 -0.12 -4.21
N VAL A 87 0.62 0.01 -4.63
CA VAL A 87 1.56 1.04 -4.20
C VAL A 87 1.86 2.04 -5.32
N GLN A 88 1.42 1.76 -6.55
CA GLN A 88 1.65 2.62 -7.72
C GLN A 88 1.13 4.04 -7.50
N LEU A 89 2.06 4.99 -7.60
CA LEU A 89 1.77 6.42 -7.61
C LEU A 89 1.26 6.79 -9.02
N ASP A 90 -0.04 7.00 -9.17
CA ASP A 90 -0.62 7.47 -10.43
C ASP A 90 -0.63 9.01 -10.44
N ARG A 91 -0.09 9.60 -11.51
CA ARG A 91 0.00 11.06 -11.70
C ARG A 91 -1.37 11.73 -11.61
N ASN A 92 -2.42 11.05 -12.09
CA ASN A 92 -3.80 11.54 -12.03
C ASN A 92 -4.34 11.59 -10.59
N ARG A 93 -3.85 10.70 -9.71
CA ARG A 93 -4.22 10.72 -8.29
C ARG A 93 -3.57 11.88 -7.56
N ILE A 94 -2.29 12.16 -7.82
CA ILE A 94 -1.59 13.31 -7.23
C ILE A 94 -2.25 14.62 -7.67
N PHE A 95 -2.58 14.73 -8.96
CA PHE A 95 -3.24 15.93 -9.50
C PHE A 95 -4.57 16.22 -8.80
N ARG A 96 -5.35 15.19 -8.46
CA ARG A 96 -6.60 15.32 -7.69
C ARG A 96 -6.43 15.83 -6.26
N LEU A 97 -5.28 15.60 -5.61
CA LEU A 97 -4.99 16.19 -4.30
C LEU A 97 -4.76 17.69 -4.39
N LEU A 98 -4.19 18.17 -5.51
CA LEU A 98 -3.91 19.59 -5.75
C LEU A 98 -5.18 20.37 -6.13
N THR A 99 -6.23 19.69 -6.60
CA THR A 99 -7.51 20.29 -7.01
C THR A 99 -8.64 19.95 -6.03
N ALA A 100 -8.59 20.48 -4.80
CA ALA A 100 -9.67 20.62 -3.80
C ALA A 100 -10.62 19.43 -3.46
N GLN A 101 -10.50 18.27 -4.11
CA GLN A 101 -11.26 17.05 -3.85
C GLN A 101 -10.33 15.98 -3.28
N ALA A 102 -9.74 16.31 -2.14
CA ALA A 102 -8.81 15.44 -1.45
C ALA A 102 -9.52 14.16 -0.97
N ASN A 103 -9.27 13.05 -1.66
CA ASN A 103 -9.74 11.75 -1.27
C ASN A 103 -8.76 11.13 -0.26
N TRP A 104 -9.23 10.75 0.93
CA TRP A 104 -8.41 10.11 1.97
C TRP A 104 -7.58 8.91 1.49
N PRO A 105 -8.07 8.03 0.59
CA PRO A 105 -7.24 6.98 0.00
C PRO A 105 -6.02 7.49 -0.76
N THR A 106 -6.12 8.65 -1.42
CA THR A 106 -4.98 9.27 -2.12
C THR A 106 -4.01 9.92 -1.13
N VAL A 107 -4.51 10.54 -0.07
CA VAL A 107 -3.66 11.04 1.02
C VAL A 107 -2.84 9.90 1.61
N ASN A 108 -3.48 8.76 1.87
CA ASN A 108 -2.79 7.56 2.34
C ASN A 108 -1.72 7.08 1.34
N ILE A 109 -1.94 7.28 0.04
CA ILE A 109 -0.96 6.95 -0.99
C ILE A 109 0.31 7.79 -0.89
N VAL A 110 0.13 9.11 -0.87
CA VAL A 110 1.26 10.04 -0.72
C VAL A 110 1.98 9.77 0.59
N LEU A 111 1.22 9.48 1.65
CA LEU A 111 1.75 9.24 2.97
C LEU A 111 2.73 8.06 2.98
N TYR A 112 2.37 6.88 2.47
CA TYR A 112 3.32 5.76 2.46
C TYR A 112 4.55 6.03 1.59
N TRP A 113 4.45 6.80 0.50
CA TRP A 113 5.60 7.20 -0.30
C TRP A 113 6.54 8.14 0.44
N LEU A 114 5.99 9.11 1.18
CA LEU A 114 6.77 9.97 2.07
C LEU A 114 7.51 9.13 3.12
N LEU A 115 6.84 8.13 3.71
CA LEU A 115 7.52 7.21 4.63
C LEU A 115 8.63 6.42 3.94
N TYR A 116 8.39 5.83 2.76
CA TYR A 116 9.42 5.07 2.06
C TYR A 116 10.63 5.92 1.70
N ILE A 117 10.42 7.16 1.27
CA ILE A 117 11.51 8.11 1.03
C ILE A 117 12.24 8.43 2.34
N ALA A 118 11.51 8.76 3.41
CA ALA A 118 12.10 9.08 4.70
C ALA A 118 12.94 7.92 5.25
N LEU A 119 12.41 6.69 5.24
CA LEU A 119 13.14 5.48 5.66
C LEU A 119 14.35 5.21 4.77
N SER A 120 14.24 5.43 3.46
CA SER A 120 15.39 5.27 2.55
C SER A 120 16.48 6.29 2.86
N VAL A 121 16.10 7.55 3.10
CA VAL A 121 17.04 8.62 3.47
C VAL A 121 17.69 8.32 4.81
N THR A 122 16.95 7.87 5.84
CA THR A 122 17.56 7.52 7.13
C THR A 122 18.46 6.30 7.04
N ILE A 123 18.11 5.27 6.28
CA ILE A 123 18.99 4.12 6.03
C ILE A 123 20.29 4.60 5.36
N VAL A 124 20.20 5.30 4.22
CA VAL A 124 21.39 5.74 3.47
C VAL A 124 22.25 6.71 4.29
N SER A 125 21.65 7.69 4.94
CA SER A 125 22.39 8.62 5.81
C SER A 125 23.01 7.91 7.02
N GLY A 126 22.33 6.92 7.61
CA GLY A 126 22.88 6.11 8.69
C GLY A 126 24.10 5.30 8.26
N TRP A 127 24.06 4.71 7.06
CA TRP A 127 25.22 4.05 6.45
C TRP A 127 26.37 5.03 6.20
N LEU A 128 26.09 6.21 5.63
CA LEU A 128 27.13 7.22 5.37
C LEU A 128 27.79 7.77 6.65
N LEU A 129 27.07 7.78 7.78
CA LEU A 129 27.64 8.17 9.07
C LEU A 129 28.63 7.12 9.62
N LEU A 130 28.65 5.88 9.10
CA LEU A 130 29.67 4.88 9.45
C LEU A 130 31.03 5.21 8.85
N ASP A 131 31.07 5.82 7.68
CA ASP A 131 32.32 6.17 6.97
C ASP A 131 33.02 7.40 7.57
N GLY A 132 32.37 8.12 8.48
CA GLY A 132 32.94 9.26 9.20
C GLY A 132 31.90 10.31 9.59
N LEU A 133 32.32 11.27 10.42
CA LEU A 133 31.43 12.31 10.94
C LEU A 133 31.23 13.43 9.90
N ASN A 134 30.08 13.44 9.23
CA ASN A 134 29.63 14.56 8.41
C ASN A 134 28.42 15.23 9.07
N LEU A 135 28.61 16.44 9.60
CA LEU A 135 27.58 17.18 10.33
C LEU A 135 26.32 17.42 9.50
N THR A 136 26.45 17.64 8.20
CA THR A 136 25.30 17.81 7.29
C THR A 136 24.47 16.53 7.19
N ILE A 137 25.14 15.38 7.08
CA ILE A 137 24.47 14.07 7.01
C ILE A 137 23.82 13.75 8.37
N LEU A 138 24.49 14.09 9.48
CA LEU A 138 23.95 13.91 10.83
C LEU A 138 22.66 14.72 11.02
N HIS A 139 22.67 16.00 10.64
CA HIS A 139 21.46 16.84 10.71
C HIS A 139 20.35 16.30 9.80
N LEU A 140 20.68 15.89 8.58
CA LEU A 140 19.71 15.28 7.68
C LEU A 140 19.08 14.03 8.29
N HIS A 141 19.90 13.12 8.81
CA HIS A 141 19.44 11.89 9.47
C HIS A 141 18.50 12.20 10.64
N PHE A 142 18.89 13.17 11.49
CA PHE A 142 18.11 13.61 12.63
C PHE A 142 16.75 14.21 12.23
N TYR A 143 16.74 15.21 11.35
CA TYR A 143 15.51 15.90 10.96
C TYR A 143 14.55 14.98 10.18
N VAL A 144 15.06 14.09 9.34
CA VAL A 144 14.21 13.10 8.64
C VAL A 144 13.62 12.12 9.65
N SER A 145 14.37 11.72 10.68
CA SER A 145 13.85 10.87 11.77
C SER A 145 12.73 11.54 12.55
N LEU A 146 12.82 12.85 12.81
CA LEU A 146 11.70 13.62 13.38
C LEU A 146 10.47 13.62 12.46
N GLY A 147 10.68 13.66 11.14
CA GLY A 147 9.62 13.48 10.16
C GLY A 147 8.92 12.12 10.29
N VAL A 148 9.66 11.05 10.57
CA VAL A 148 9.10 9.71 10.83
C VAL A 148 8.28 9.70 12.13
N ILE A 149 8.69 10.43 13.17
CA ILE A 149 7.89 10.59 14.39
C ILE A 149 6.55 11.26 14.06
N LEU A 150 6.56 12.36 13.32
CA LEU A 150 5.34 13.09 12.93
C LEU A 150 4.43 12.26 12.00
N PHE A 151 5.03 11.39 11.18
CA PHE A 151 4.31 10.50 10.29
C PHE A 151 3.35 9.57 11.05
N VAL A 152 3.76 9.02 12.20
CA VAL A 152 2.96 8.02 12.94
C VAL A 152 1.56 8.52 13.31
N PRO A 153 1.38 9.63 14.05
CA PRO A 153 0.04 10.12 14.39
C PRO A 153 -0.76 10.51 13.15
N PHE A 154 -0.12 11.08 12.12
CA PHE A 154 -0.80 11.44 10.88
C PHE A 154 -1.29 10.20 10.12
N HIS A 155 -0.49 9.14 10.09
CA HIS A 155 -0.86 7.85 9.51
C HIS A 155 -2.06 7.23 10.21
N LEU A 156 -2.05 7.19 11.54
CA LEU A 156 -3.18 6.68 12.32
C LEU A 156 -4.44 7.51 12.05
N TRP A 157 -4.32 8.83 12.01
CA TRP A 157 -5.44 9.72 11.71
C TRP A 157 -6.03 9.47 10.32
N VAL A 158 -5.18 9.33 9.29
CA VAL A 158 -5.65 9.02 7.93
C VAL A 158 -6.36 7.66 7.88
N GLN A 159 -5.86 6.63 8.59
CA GLN A 159 -6.56 5.34 8.66
C GLN A 159 -7.96 5.47 9.31
N LEU A 160 -8.06 6.26 10.37
CA LEU A 160 -9.34 6.55 11.02
C LEU A 160 -10.32 7.26 10.07
N ARG A 161 -9.84 8.17 9.22
CA ARG A 161 -10.68 8.88 8.25
C ARG A 161 -11.14 8.02 7.07
N ILE A 162 -10.37 6.99 6.69
CA ILE A 162 -10.73 6.09 5.59
C ILE A 162 -11.81 5.08 5.99
N GLY A 163 -11.71 4.48 7.17
CA GLY A 163 -12.63 3.40 7.56
C GLY A 163 -12.77 3.20 9.06
N GLY A 164 -12.45 4.23 9.85
CA GLY A 164 -12.57 4.21 11.31
C GLY A 164 -11.72 3.13 11.97
N VAL A 165 -12.19 2.65 13.11
CA VAL A 165 -11.52 1.60 13.91
C VAL A 165 -11.42 0.28 13.13
N ASN A 166 -12.41 -0.04 12.30
CA ASN A 166 -12.40 -1.27 11.50
C ASN A 166 -11.23 -1.33 10.52
N GLN A 167 -10.81 -0.18 9.98
CA GLN A 167 -9.64 -0.08 9.12
C GLN A 167 -8.34 -0.31 9.92
N LEU A 168 -8.26 0.24 11.13
CA LEU A 168 -7.11 0.04 12.03
C LEU A 168 -6.97 -1.44 12.44
N MET A 169 -8.09 -2.09 12.76
CA MET A 169 -8.14 -3.50 13.15
C MET A 169 -7.71 -4.47 12.05
N ARG A 170 -7.62 -4.03 10.78
CA ARG A 170 -7.12 -4.88 9.68
C ARG A 170 -5.67 -5.29 9.86
N VAL A 171 -4.88 -4.45 10.52
CA VAL A 171 -3.46 -4.72 10.78
C VAL A 171 -3.27 -5.86 11.80
N PHE A 172 -4.33 -6.23 12.54
CA PHE A 172 -4.34 -7.34 13.49
C PHE A 172 -5.07 -8.59 12.98
N ARG A 173 -5.71 -8.53 11.82
CA ARG A 173 -6.53 -9.63 11.27
C ARG A 173 -6.02 -10.03 9.88
N PRO A 174 -4.91 -10.78 9.81
CA PRO A 174 -4.36 -11.20 8.53
C PRO A 174 -5.33 -12.16 7.83
N ALA A 175 -5.38 -12.07 6.49
CA ALA A 175 -5.99 -13.09 5.66
C ALA A 175 -4.96 -13.76 4.75
N PRO A 176 -5.19 -15.00 4.30
CA PRO A 176 -4.33 -15.65 3.32
C PRO A 176 -4.28 -14.86 2.01
N LEU A 177 -3.13 -14.91 1.33
CA LEU A 177 -3.00 -14.42 -0.04
C LEU A 177 -3.89 -15.26 -0.95
N THR A 178 -4.96 -14.67 -1.48
CA THR A 178 -5.66 -15.26 -2.62
C THR A 178 -4.70 -15.22 -3.80
N LYS A 179 -4.39 -16.39 -4.41
CA LYS A 179 -3.57 -16.44 -5.62
C LYS A 179 -4.12 -15.44 -6.64
N PRO A 180 -3.26 -14.65 -7.31
CA PRO A 180 -3.71 -13.78 -8.40
C PRO A 180 -4.52 -14.63 -9.37
N ALA A 181 -5.68 -14.13 -9.80
CA ALA A 181 -6.37 -14.73 -10.92
C ALA A 181 -5.35 -14.85 -12.07
N PRO A 182 -5.29 -15.99 -12.78
CA PRO A 182 -4.40 -16.14 -13.92
C PRO A 182 -4.49 -14.90 -14.80
N ALA A 183 -3.35 -14.37 -15.24
CA ALA A 183 -3.37 -13.23 -16.15
C ALA A 183 -4.25 -13.63 -17.32
N LEU A 184 -5.38 -12.93 -17.50
CA LEU A 184 -6.23 -13.15 -18.66
C LEU A 184 -5.37 -12.86 -19.87
N ASP A 185 -5.07 -13.90 -20.64
CA ASP A 185 -4.40 -13.74 -21.92
C ASP A 185 -5.32 -12.88 -22.78
N LEU A 186 -4.89 -11.65 -23.05
CA LEU A 186 -5.67 -10.71 -23.86
C LEU A 186 -5.93 -11.28 -25.25
N ALA A 187 -5.04 -12.14 -25.76
CA ALA A 187 -5.25 -12.85 -27.01
C ALA A 187 -6.42 -13.84 -26.90
N GLU A 188 -6.51 -14.57 -25.78
CA GLU A 188 -7.60 -15.51 -25.51
C GLU A 188 -8.93 -14.78 -25.28
N LEU A 189 -8.92 -13.65 -24.55
CA LEU A 189 -10.11 -12.83 -24.35
C LEU A 189 -10.63 -12.21 -25.66
N VAL A 190 -9.72 -11.74 -26.52
CA VAL A 190 -10.07 -11.21 -27.84
C VAL A 190 -10.57 -12.33 -28.76
N ALA A 191 -9.97 -13.52 -28.70
CA ALA A 191 -10.42 -14.68 -29.46
C ALA A 191 -11.84 -15.11 -29.04
N ASP A 192 -12.13 -15.13 -27.74
CA ASP A 192 -13.46 -15.44 -27.21
C ASP A 192 -14.51 -14.40 -27.61
N LEU A 193 -14.17 -13.10 -27.56
CA LEU A 193 -15.08 -12.04 -28.01
C LEU A 193 -15.36 -12.13 -29.51
N LEU A 194 -14.34 -12.42 -30.32
CA LEU A 194 -14.51 -12.62 -31.77
C LEU A 194 -15.36 -13.86 -32.08
N GLN A 195 -15.20 -14.96 -31.34
CA GLN A 195 -16.04 -16.15 -31.47
C GLN A 195 -17.48 -15.87 -31.05
N ALA A 196 -17.70 -15.16 -29.95
CA ALA A 196 -19.03 -14.77 -29.49
C ALA A 196 -19.75 -13.90 -30.54
N GLN A 197 -19.05 -12.92 -31.10
CA GLN A 197 -19.58 -12.05 -32.17
C GLN A 197 -19.90 -12.85 -33.45
N LYS A 198 -19.06 -13.83 -33.81
CA LYS A 198 -19.31 -14.72 -34.95
C LYS A 198 -20.54 -15.60 -34.72
N ARG A 199 -20.74 -16.12 -33.50
CA ARG A 199 -21.94 -16.88 -33.11
C ARG A 199 -23.21 -16.03 -33.20
N GLU A 200 -23.17 -14.79 -32.72
CA GLU A 200 -24.29 -13.86 -32.85
C GLU A 200 -24.62 -13.53 -34.31
N ARG A 201 -23.61 -13.31 -35.16
CA ARG A 201 -23.83 -13.11 -36.61
C ARG A 201 -24.38 -14.34 -37.33
N SER A 202 -24.04 -15.53 -36.86
CA SER A 202 -24.51 -16.80 -37.44
C SER A 202 -25.90 -17.22 -36.99
N LYS A 203 -26.50 -16.53 -36.00
CA LYS A 203 -27.90 -16.77 -35.64
C LYS A 203 -28.77 -16.36 -36.84
N PRO A 204 -29.50 -17.29 -37.47
CA PRO A 204 -30.39 -16.94 -38.57
C PRO A 204 -31.47 -16.02 -38.01
N THR A 205 -31.65 -14.85 -38.63
CA THR A 205 -32.76 -13.95 -38.38
C THR A 205 -34.02 -14.79 -38.47
N SER A 206 -34.75 -14.96 -37.35
CA SER A 206 -36.00 -15.71 -37.39
C SER A 206 -36.90 -15.00 -38.39
N GLY A 207 -37.11 -15.64 -39.53
CA GLY A 207 -37.86 -15.09 -40.64
C GLY A 207 -39.20 -14.58 -40.15
N PHE A 208 -39.50 -13.34 -40.56
CA PHE A 208 -40.82 -12.74 -40.50
C PHE A 208 -41.87 -13.78 -40.98
N ARG A 209 -42.67 -14.30 -40.04
CA ARG A 209 -43.76 -15.24 -40.35
C ARG A 209 -44.88 -14.40 -40.96
N ALA A 210 -45.01 -14.43 -42.27
CA ALA A 210 -46.11 -13.77 -42.97
C ALA A 210 -47.45 -14.32 -42.45
N PRO A 211 -48.44 -13.47 -42.13
CA PRO A 211 -49.75 -13.93 -41.69
C PRO A 211 -50.44 -14.63 -42.86
N GLY A 212 -50.76 -15.91 -42.65
CA GLY A 212 -51.44 -16.75 -43.63
C GLY A 212 -52.79 -16.14 -44.02
N ARG A 213 -53.03 -16.07 -45.34
CA ARG A 213 -54.34 -15.75 -45.90
C ARG A 213 -55.36 -16.79 -45.40
N HIS A 214 -56.38 -16.30 -44.70
CA HIS A 214 -57.63 -17.03 -44.50
C HIS A 214 -58.27 -17.27 -45.87
N SER A 215 -58.31 -18.52 -46.32
CA SER A 215 -59.24 -18.95 -47.37
C SER A 215 -60.64 -18.92 -46.78
N LYS A 216 -61.50 -18.05 -47.34
CA LYS A 216 -62.96 -18.14 -47.19
C LYS A 216 -63.41 -19.38 -47.96
N ASP A 217 -64.07 -20.31 -47.26
CA ASP A 217 -64.95 -21.29 -47.88
C ASP A 217 -66.35 -20.64 -48.00
N PRO A 218 -67.02 -20.71 -49.16
CA PRO A 218 -68.39 -20.26 -49.30
C PRO A 218 -69.38 -21.35 -48.86
N ASP A 219 -70.54 -20.86 -48.43
CA ASP A 219 -71.83 -21.51 -48.21
C ASP A 219 -72.01 -22.92 -48.79
N ASP A 220 -72.58 -23.81 -47.97
CA ASP A 220 -73.57 -24.76 -48.46
C ASP A 220 -74.74 -24.83 -47.47
N ASP A 221 -75.89 -24.47 -48.00
CA ASP A 221 -77.24 -24.65 -47.46
C ASP A 221 -77.52 -26.14 -47.20
N ASN A 222 -78.12 -26.47 -46.04
CA ASN A 222 -79.40 -27.20 -45.86
C ASN A 222 -79.61 -27.63 -44.39
#